data_AF-A0A497RCI5-F1
#
_entry.id   AF-A0A497RCI5-F1
#
_cell.length_a   1.000
_cell.length_b   1.000
_cell.length_c   1.000
_cell.angle_alpha   90.00
_cell.angle_beta   90.00
_cell.angle_gamma   90.00
#
_symmetry.space_group_name_H-M   'P 1'
#
loop_
_entity.id
_entity.type
_entity.pdbx_description
1 polymer ?
#
loop_
_entity_poly.entity_id
_entity_poly.type
_entity_poly.pdbx_seq_one_letter_code
_entity_poly.pdbx_strand_id
1 'polypeptide(L)'
;MLCLAIVIAFIADHIFPFLISTIIFWYFSHCLTHYIVGSIFKIRFSYYFITTSSIKKLRGFKSISKYFYTLGIKIDWEKSKSGKIGFVVMFISGALASILCPFLIVLIAYVRSFKFESITLSALWILNTMFTLYFSSKVGDIHKAKRALKSDF
;
A
#
# COMPACT_ATOMS: atom_id res chain seq x y z
N MET A 1 12.31 7.34 4.43
CA MET A 1 12.34 6.54 3.17
C MET A 1 11.50 7.14 2.04
N LEU A 2 10.28 7.64 2.28
CA LEU A 2 9.48 8.27 1.21
C LEU A 2 10.14 9.52 0.62
N CYS A 3 10.68 10.44 1.44
CA CYS A 3 11.43 11.60 0.95
C CYS A 3 12.64 11.20 0.10
N LEU A 4 13.34 10.12 0.50
CA LEU A 4 14.46 9.57 -0.27
C LEU A 4 14.00 9.08 -1.65
N ALA A 5 12.85 8.41 -1.74
CA ALA A 5 12.29 7.98 -3.03
C ALA A 5 11.93 9.18 -3.94
N ILE A 6 11.45 10.28 -3.37
CA ILE A 6 11.23 11.52 -4.14
C ILE A 6 12.56 12.02 -4.70
N VAL A 7 13.58 12.17 -3.83
CA VAL A 7 14.90 12.64 -4.25
C VAL A 7 15.49 11.74 -5.33
N ILE A 8 15.45 10.41 -5.15
CA ILE A 8 15.92 9.43 -6.14
C ILE A 8 15.19 9.62 -7.48
N ALA A 9 13.87 9.80 -7.48
CA ALA A 9 13.10 10.02 -8.71
C ALA A 9 13.42 11.37 -9.38
N PHE A 10 13.80 12.39 -8.61
CA PHE A 10 14.17 13.71 -9.15
C PHE A 10 15.59 13.78 -9.70
N ILE A 11 16.51 12.95 -9.22
CA ILE A 11 17.89 12.85 -9.73
C ILE A 11 18.06 11.68 -10.72
N ALA A 12 16.97 10.97 -11.03
CA ALA A 12 17.01 9.82 -11.94
C ALA A 12 17.36 10.24 -13.36
N ASP A 13 18.29 9.53 -14.01
CA ASP A 13 18.63 9.75 -15.42
C ASP A 13 18.24 8.56 -16.31
N HIS A 14 17.68 7.51 -15.71
CA HIS A 14 17.28 6.27 -16.37
C HIS A 14 16.18 5.56 -15.54
N ILE A 15 15.60 4.51 -16.10
CA ILE A 15 14.41 3.84 -15.54
C ILE A 15 14.60 3.22 -14.14
N PHE A 16 15.80 2.73 -13.80
CA PHE A 16 16.02 1.97 -12.55
C PHE A 16 15.72 2.78 -11.27
N PRO A 17 16.23 4.01 -11.08
CA PRO A 17 15.84 4.89 -9.98
C PRO A 17 14.32 5.10 -9.86
N PHE A 18 13.60 5.23 -10.99
CA PHE A 18 12.14 5.36 -10.97
C PHE A 18 11.46 4.08 -10.47
N LEU A 19 11.94 2.90 -10.88
CA LEU A 19 11.43 1.62 -10.41
C LEU A 19 11.67 1.43 -8.90
N ILE A 20 12.86 1.75 -8.42
CA ILE A 20 13.19 1.70 -6.99
C ILE A 20 12.27 2.63 -6.21
N SER A 21 12.10 3.87 -6.68
CA SER A 21 11.22 4.86 -6.06
C SER A 21 9.76 4.40 -6.03
N THR A 22 9.30 3.79 -7.13
CA THR A 22 7.97 3.18 -7.25
C THR A 22 7.75 2.10 -6.20
N ILE A 23 8.71 1.19 -6.02
CA ILE A 23 8.63 0.10 -5.03
C ILE A 23 8.62 0.66 -3.60
N ILE A 24 9.49 1.64 -3.31
CA ILE A 24 9.55 2.28 -1.99
C ILE A 24 8.20 2.95 -1.69
N PHE A 25 7.65 3.71 -2.62
CA PHE A 25 6.35 4.36 -2.44
C PHE A 25 5.23 3.34 -2.29
N TRP A 26 5.21 2.30 -3.11
CA TRP A 26 4.18 1.26 -3.05
C TRP A 26 4.14 0.56 -1.69
N TYR A 27 5.32 0.21 -1.16
CA TYR A 27 5.44 -0.60 0.06
C TYR A 27 5.32 0.21 1.35
N PHE A 28 6.03 1.33 1.46
CA PHE A 28 6.10 2.09 2.71
C PHE A 28 4.89 2.99 2.93
N SER A 29 4.28 3.54 1.87
CA SER A 29 3.11 4.41 2.04
C SER A 29 1.94 3.65 2.65
N HIS A 30 1.75 2.39 2.26
CA HIS A 30 0.65 1.55 2.71
C HIS A 30 0.53 1.47 4.23
N CYS A 31 1.58 0.98 4.90
CA CYS A 31 1.59 0.84 6.36
C CYS A 31 1.61 2.18 7.08
N LEU A 32 2.33 3.16 6.51
CA LEU A 32 2.37 4.51 7.07
C LEU A 32 0.99 5.15 7.07
N THR A 33 0.22 5.00 5.98
CA THR A 33 -1.12 5.55 5.88
C THR A 33 -2.08 4.86 6.85
N HIS A 34 -2.01 3.52 7.01
CA HIS A 34 -2.77 2.85 8.07
C HIS A 34 -2.44 3.42 9.45
N TYR A 35 -1.16 3.67 9.75
CA TYR A 35 -0.75 4.25 11.02
C TYR A 35 -1.26 5.68 11.21
N ILE A 36 -1.08 6.55 10.22
CA ILE A 36 -1.50 7.96 10.29
C ILE A 36 -3.02 8.05 10.42
N VAL A 37 -3.75 7.42 9.48
CA VAL A 37 -5.22 7.46 9.47
C VAL A 37 -5.77 6.78 10.71
N GLY A 38 -5.25 5.62 11.09
CA GLY A 38 -5.65 4.95 12.32
C GLY A 38 -5.44 5.83 13.56
N SER A 39 -4.31 6.53 13.65
CA SER A 39 -4.03 7.45 14.77
C SER A 39 -5.03 8.60 14.84
N ILE A 40 -5.42 9.18 13.70
CA ILE A 40 -6.47 10.22 13.63
C ILE A 40 -7.80 9.70 14.19
N PHE A 41 -8.15 8.44 13.88
CA PHE A 41 -9.36 7.79 14.37
C PHE A 41 -9.21 7.15 15.77
N LYS A 42 -8.12 7.41 16.49
CA LYS A 42 -7.83 6.85 17.83
C LYS A 42 -7.68 5.31 17.86
N ILE A 43 -7.24 4.72 16.75
CA ILE A 43 -6.80 3.33 16.66
C ILE A 43 -5.35 3.26 17.15
N ARG A 44 -5.08 2.32 18.06
CA ARG A 44 -3.75 2.11 18.62
C ARG A 44 -3.07 0.93 17.94
N PHE A 45 -1.76 1.06 17.77
CA PHE A 45 -0.92 0.03 17.16
C PHE A 45 0.15 -0.39 18.17
N SER A 46 0.43 -1.69 18.25
CA SER A 46 1.41 -2.24 19.18
C SER A 46 2.82 -2.23 18.58
N TYR A 47 2.99 -2.81 17.39
CA TYR A 47 4.30 -2.95 16.73
C TYR A 47 4.16 -3.21 15.23
N TYR A 48 5.25 -2.95 14.50
CA TYR A 48 5.44 -3.37 13.12
C TYR A 48 5.92 -4.83 13.07
N PHE A 49 5.46 -5.59 12.09
CA PHE A 49 5.90 -6.96 11.88
C PHE A 49 6.06 -7.27 10.40
N ILE A 50 6.89 -8.25 10.06
CA ILE A 50 7.03 -8.75 8.70
C ILE A 50 6.29 -10.08 8.62
N THR A 51 5.41 -10.22 7.64
CA THR A 51 4.66 -11.46 7.37
C THR A 51 4.70 -11.79 5.90
N THR A 52 4.43 -13.04 5.54
CA THR A 52 4.10 -13.41 4.16
C THR A 52 2.79 -12.76 3.72
N SER A 53 2.70 -12.36 2.45
CA SER A 53 1.53 -11.75 1.84
C SER A 53 0.24 -12.54 2.05
N SER A 54 -0.88 -11.83 2.24
CA SER A 54 -2.22 -12.43 2.40
C SER A 54 -2.72 -13.15 1.15
N ILE A 55 -2.05 -12.95 0.01
CA ILE A 55 -2.30 -13.67 -1.25
C ILE A 55 -2.16 -15.19 -1.06
N LYS A 56 -1.41 -15.67 -0.05
CA LYS A 56 -1.35 -17.09 0.33
C LYS A 56 -2.72 -17.75 0.59
N LYS A 57 -3.74 -16.94 0.89
CA LYS A 57 -5.12 -17.38 1.12
C LYS A 57 -5.88 -17.68 -0.17
N LEU A 58 -5.34 -17.31 -1.33
CA LEU A 58 -5.93 -17.59 -2.64
C LEU A 58 -5.38 -18.91 -3.22
N ARG A 59 -6.28 -19.72 -3.79
CA ARG A 59 -5.89 -20.97 -4.48
C ARG A 59 -4.91 -20.66 -5.61
N GLY A 60 -3.84 -21.45 -5.72
CA GLY A 60 -2.79 -21.30 -6.73
C GLY A 60 -1.60 -20.43 -6.32
N PHE A 61 -1.73 -19.56 -5.30
CA PHE A 61 -0.65 -18.64 -4.92
C PHE A 61 0.13 -19.04 -3.66
N LYS A 62 -0.23 -20.16 -3.03
CA LYS A 62 0.40 -20.62 -1.77
C LYS A 62 1.92 -20.80 -1.91
N SER A 63 2.39 -21.40 -3.01
CA SER A 63 3.81 -21.64 -3.24
C SER A 63 4.61 -20.36 -3.47
N ILE A 64 4.04 -19.40 -4.19
CA ILE A 64 4.71 -18.14 -4.57
C ILE A 64 4.67 -17.13 -3.41
N SER A 65 3.64 -17.17 -2.57
CA SER A 65 3.46 -16.25 -1.44
C SER A 65 4.61 -16.24 -0.41
N LYS A 66 5.44 -17.30 -0.40
CA LYS A 66 6.63 -17.41 0.46
C LYS A 66 7.73 -16.40 0.10
N TYR A 67 7.75 -15.94 -1.15
CA TYR A 67 8.72 -14.96 -1.64
C TYR A 67 8.25 -13.51 -1.45
N PHE A 68 6.97 -13.33 -1.11
CA PHE A 68 6.37 -12.01 -0.94
C PHE A 68 6.20 -11.67 0.54
N TYR A 69 7.21 -11.02 1.10
CA TYR A 69 7.13 -10.42 2.42
C TYR A 69 6.39 -9.09 2.37
N THR A 70 5.58 -8.85 3.38
CA THR A 70 4.80 -7.63 3.56
C THR A 70 4.99 -7.11 4.97
N LEU A 71 5.18 -5.80 5.09
CA LEU A 71 5.19 -5.10 6.36
C LEU A 71 3.73 -5.01 6.82
N GLY A 72 3.50 -5.28 8.09
CA GLY A 72 2.20 -5.15 8.73
C GLY A 72 2.32 -4.32 9.99
N ILE A 73 1.22 -3.68 10.38
CA ILE A 73 1.08 -3.05 11.69
C ILE A 73 0.06 -3.82 12.51
N LYS A 74 0.43 -4.17 13.74
CA LYS A 74 -0.46 -4.89 14.66
C LYS A 74 -1.36 -3.88 15.36
N ILE A 75 -2.67 -4.03 15.17
CA ILE A 75 -3.70 -3.25 15.88
C ILE A 75 -3.84 -3.77 17.30
N ASP A 76 -3.88 -2.84 18.25
CA ASP A 76 -4.25 -3.06 19.65
C ASP A 76 -5.75 -2.77 19.81
N TRP A 77 -6.58 -3.81 19.71
CA TRP A 77 -8.03 -3.67 19.70
C TRP A 77 -8.56 -3.15 21.05
N GLU A 78 -7.98 -3.61 22.16
CA GLU A 78 -8.41 -3.26 23.52
C GLU A 78 -8.16 -1.77 23.84
N LYS A 79 -7.03 -1.22 23.35
CA LYS A 79 -6.69 0.19 23.58
C LYS A 79 -7.25 1.14 22.53
N SER A 80 -7.84 0.62 21.46
CA SER A 80 -8.43 1.42 20.39
C SER A 80 -9.79 1.96 20.79
N LYS A 81 -10.01 3.27 20.59
CA LYS A 81 -11.29 3.95 20.90
C LYS A 81 -12.08 4.35 19.66
N SER A 82 -11.81 3.69 18.54
CA SER A 82 -12.43 3.97 17.24
C SER A 82 -13.74 3.22 17.08
N GLY A 83 -14.76 3.87 16.51
CA GLY A 83 -15.94 3.19 15.99
C GLY A 83 -15.65 2.44 14.68
N LYS A 84 -16.65 1.71 14.18
CA LYS A 84 -16.58 0.91 12.93
C LYS A 84 -16.03 1.69 11.74
N ILE A 85 -16.50 2.93 11.57
CA ILE A 85 -16.11 3.80 10.45
C ILE A 85 -14.61 4.09 10.47
N GLY A 86 -14.00 4.34 11.64
CA GLY A 86 -12.57 4.63 11.70
C GLY A 86 -11.71 3.45 11.28
N PHE A 87 -12.10 2.21 11.63
CA PHE A 87 -11.42 1.00 11.12
C PHE A 87 -11.59 0.83 9.61
N VAL A 88 -12.77 1.12 9.08
CA VAL A 88 -13.05 1.07 7.64
C VAL A 88 -12.18 2.06 6.88
N VAL A 89 -12.14 3.31 7.33
CA VAL A 89 -11.36 4.38 6.70
C VAL A 89 -9.87 4.05 6.78
N MET A 90 -9.39 3.56 7.93
CA MET A 90 -8.02 3.08 8.07
C MET A 90 -7.72 1.97 7.05
N PHE A 91 -8.51 0.90 6.99
CA PHE A 91 -8.25 -0.20 6.04
C PHE A 91 -8.27 0.26 4.58
N ILE A 92 -9.24 1.09 4.19
CA ILE A 92 -9.31 1.62 2.82
C ILE A 92 -8.10 2.51 2.51
N SER A 93 -7.63 3.29 3.50
CA SER A 93 -6.54 4.25 3.31
C SER A 93 -5.23 3.60 2.86
N GLY A 94 -4.86 2.44 3.41
CA GLY A 94 -3.66 1.72 2.96
C GLY A 94 -3.77 1.23 1.52
N ALA A 95 -4.94 0.70 1.12
CA ALA A 95 -5.18 0.28 -0.26
C ALA A 95 -5.13 1.47 -1.25
N LEU A 96 -5.70 2.62 -0.86
CA LEU A 96 -5.61 3.84 -1.66
C LEU A 96 -4.17 4.37 -1.74
N ALA A 97 -3.41 4.34 -0.65
CA ALA A 97 -2.01 4.77 -0.63
C ALA A 97 -1.15 3.92 -1.59
N SER A 98 -1.38 2.61 -1.66
CA SER A 98 -0.71 1.72 -2.62
C SER A 98 -1.06 1.99 -4.08
N ILE A 99 -2.15 2.71 -4.36
CA ILE A 99 -2.54 3.13 -5.72
C ILE A 99 -2.00 4.54 -5.99
N LEU A 100 -2.29 5.50 -5.12
CA LEU A 100 -2.02 6.92 -5.35
C LEU A 100 -0.54 7.28 -5.19
N CYS A 101 0.18 6.67 -4.24
CA CYS A 101 1.56 7.05 -4.00
C CYS A 101 2.52 6.65 -5.14
N PRO A 102 2.45 5.43 -5.71
CA PRO A 102 3.25 5.10 -6.90
C PRO A 102 2.92 5.98 -8.12
N PHE A 103 1.69 6.48 -8.23
CA PHE A 103 1.30 7.40 -9.30
C PHE A 103 2.10 8.70 -9.28
N LEU A 104 2.52 9.18 -8.09
CA LEU A 104 3.37 10.35 -7.97
C LEU A 104 4.69 10.18 -8.75
N ILE A 105 5.25 8.97 -8.79
CA ILE A 105 6.48 8.69 -9.55
C ILE A 105 6.23 8.76 -11.06
N VAL A 106 5.05 8.33 -11.52
CA VAL A 106 4.62 8.50 -12.91
C VAL A 106 4.57 9.99 -13.28
N LEU A 107 3.97 10.81 -12.40
CA LEU A 107 3.89 12.26 -12.59
C LEU A 107 5.28 12.91 -12.63
N ILE A 108 6.20 12.51 -11.74
CA ILE A 108 7.58 13.04 -11.73
C ILE A 108 8.28 12.70 -13.05
N ALA A 109 8.19 11.45 -13.53
CA ALA A 109 8.77 11.07 -14.83
C ALA A 109 8.18 11.90 -15.97
N TYR A 110 6.87 12.14 -15.95
CA TYR A 110 6.16 12.92 -16.96
C TYR A 110 6.59 14.39 -16.98
N VAL A 111 6.63 15.04 -15.81
CA VAL A 111 7.07 16.44 -15.66
C VAL A 111 8.53 16.62 -16.08
N ARG A 112 9.38 15.61 -15.83
CA ARG A 112 10.79 15.61 -16.26
C ARG A 112 11.00 15.20 -17.72
N SER A 113 9.92 15.05 -18.51
CA SER A 113 9.94 14.75 -19.95
C SER A 113 10.56 13.39 -20.34
N PHE A 114 10.61 12.43 -19.42
CA PHE A 114 11.09 11.06 -19.67
C PHE A 114 9.98 10.20 -20.29
N LYS A 115 9.74 10.38 -21.60
CA LYS A 115 8.59 9.77 -22.31
C LYS A 115 8.51 8.25 -22.17
N PHE A 116 9.63 7.55 -22.37
CA PHE A 116 9.66 6.09 -22.31
C PHE A 116 9.34 5.60 -20.89
N GLU A 117 10.00 6.18 -19.89
CA GLU A 117 9.83 5.87 -18.48
C GLU A 117 8.41 6.17 -18.02
N SER A 118 7.84 7.32 -18.39
CA SER A 118 6.46 7.68 -18.05
C SER A 118 5.47 6.65 -18.59
N ILE A 119 5.63 6.19 -19.83
CA ILE A 119 4.74 5.18 -20.43
C ILE A 119 4.89 3.85 -19.69
N THR A 120 6.12 3.39 -19.47
CA THR A 120 6.40 2.14 -18.74
C THR A 120 5.83 2.17 -17.32
N LEU A 121 6.08 3.25 -16.58
CA LEU A 121 5.60 3.44 -15.21
C LEU A 121 4.07 3.57 -15.16
N SER A 122 3.45 4.21 -16.16
CA SER A 122 1.99 4.27 -16.28
C SER A 122 1.39 2.88 -16.46
N ALA A 123 1.97 2.06 -17.33
CA ALA A 123 1.52 0.68 -17.53
C ALA A 123 1.66 -0.15 -16.25
N LEU A 124 2.80 -0.05 -15.56
CA LEU A 124 3.03 -0.71 -14.27
C LEU A 124 2.04 -0.22 -13.20
N TRP A 125 1.74 1.07 -13.17
CA TRP A 125 0.77 1.64 -12.24
C TRP A 125 -0.65 1.13 -12.48
N ILE A 126 -1.09 1.02 -13.74
CA ILE A 126 -2.39 0.44 -14.10
C ILE A 126 -2.46 -1.01 -13.64
N LEU A 127 -1.43 -1.81 -13.95
CA LEU A 127 -1.35 -3.22 -13.51
C LEU A 127 -1.38 -3.33 -11.98
N ASN A 128 -0.61 -2.50 -11.27
CA ASN A 128 -0.63 -2.44 -9.81
C ASN A 128 -2.01 -2.06 -9.26
N THR A 129 -2.70 -1.12 -9.91
CA THR A 129 -4.05 -0.69 -9.50
C THR A 129 -5.05 -1.82 -9.66
N MET A 130 -5.06 -2.48 -10.82
CA MET A 130 -5.91 -3.65 -11.07
C MET A 130 -5.62 -4.77 -10.07
N PHE A 131 -4.34 -5.07 -9.84
CA PHE A 131 -3.89 -6.06 -8.87
C PHE A 131 -4.36 -5.70 -7.45
N THR A 132 -4.12 -4.46 -7.02
CA THR A 132 -4.50 -3.99 -5.68
C THR A 132 -6.01 -4.09 -5.49
N LEU A 133 -6.83 -3.61 -6.42
CA LEU A 133 -8.29 -3.67 -6.31
C LEU A 133 -8.82 -5.11 -6.27
N TYR A 134 -8.29 -5.99 -7.14
CA TYR A 134 -8.70 -7.39 -7.20
C TYR A 134 -8.31 -8.16 -5.93
N PHE A 135 -7.04 -8.11 -5.52
CA PHE A 135 -6.56 -8.89 -4.38
C PHE A 135 -7.00 -8.29 -3.04
N SER A 136 -7.05 -6.95 -2.92
CA SER A 136 -7.48 -6.28 -1.69
C SER A 136 -8.95 -6.57 -1.37
N SER A 137 -9.82 -6.64 -2.39
CA SER A 137 -11.23 -6.95 -2.20
C SER A 137 -11.51 -8.40 -1.78
N LYS A 138 -10.62 -9.34 -2.13
CA LYS A 138 -10.75 -10.76 -1.78
C LYS A 138 -10.14 -11.11 -0.43
N VAL A 139 -8.90 -10.67 -0.18
CA VAL A 139 -8.11 -11.15 0.99
C VAL A 139 -7.33 -10.04 1.70
N GLY A 140 -7.31 -8.82 1.17
CA GLY A 140 -6.57 -7.69 1.71
C GLY A 140 -7.46 -6.71 2.48
N ASP A 141 -7.17 -5.41 2.34
CA ASP A 141 -7.73 -4.41 3.24
C ASP A 141 -9.15 -4.00 2.89
N ILE A 142 -9.55 -3.98 1.61
CA ILE A 142 -10.96 -3.75 1.24
C ILE A 142 -11.82 -4.89 1.81
N HIS A 143 -11.34 -6.13 1.80
CA HIS A 143 -12.01 -7.25 2.46
C HIS A 143 -12.13 -7.02 3.98
N LYS A 144 -11.05 -6.57 4.65
CA LYS A 144 -11.08 -6.25 6.09
C LYS A 144 -12.03 -5.10 6.41
N ALA A 145 -12.06 -4.06 5.59
CA ALA A 145 -12.99 -2.95 5.71
C ALA A 145 -14.45 -3.42 5.63
N LYS A 146 -14.78 -4.28 4.66
CA LYS A 146 -16.11 -4.91 4.56
C LYS A 146 -16.48 -5.71 5.79
N ARG A 147 -15.52 -6.41 6.43
CA ARG A 147 -15.77 -7.12 7.68
C ARG A 147 -15.96 -6.17 8.86
N ALA A 148 -15.17 -5.10 8.95
CA ALA A 148 -15.29 -4.09 10.00
C ALA A 148 -16.66 -3.40 10.02
N LEU A 149 -17.31 -3.26 8.86
CA LEU A 149 -18.69 -2.78 8.77
C LEU A 149 -19.71 -3.74 9.38
N LYS A 150 -19.44 -5.05 9.31
CA LYS A 150 -20.35 -6.12 9.75
C LYS A 150 -20.12 -6.56 11.19
N SER A 151 -18.94 -6.30 11.75
CA SER A 151 -18.62 -6.68 13.13
C SER A 151 -19.19 -5.66 14.12
N ASP A 152 -19.76 -6.16 15.20
CA ASP A 152 -19.97 -5.42 16.43
C ASP A 152 -18.66 -5.53 17.24
N PHE A 153 -17.89 -4.44 17.28
CA PHE A 153 -16.64 -4.35 18.04
C PHE A 153 -16.94 -3.98 19.49
#